data_AF-S9V671-F1
#
_entry.id   AF-S9V671-F1
#
_cell.length_a   1.000
_cell.length_b   1.000
_cell.length_c   1.000
_cell.angle_alpha   90.00
_cell.angle_beta   90.00
_cell.angle_gamma   90.00
#
_symmetry.space_group_name_H-M   'P 1'
#
loop_
_entity.id
_entity.type
_entity.pdbx_description
1 polymer ?
#
loop_
_entity_poly.entity_id
_entity_poly.type
_entity_poly.pdbx_seq_one_letter_code
_entity_poly.pdbx_strand_id
1 'polypeptide(L)' 'MALLVGTILFLIIAAIGVFTAPLWAKSQIDLVRVLVMVGVFCCWMSWALIYMAQMNPLLLPTRSITAE' A
#
# COMPACT_ATOMS: atom_id res chain seq x y z
N MET A 1 -2.37 -9.84 -12.40
CA MET A 1 -0.93 -9.82 -12.06
C MET A 1 -0.57 -8.71 -11.06
N ALA A 2 -0.92 -7.43 -11.31
CA ALA A 2 -0.42 -6.33 -10.47
C ALA A 2 -0.91 -6.34 -9.01
N LEU A 3 -2.17 -6.72 -8.74
CA LEU A 3 -2.66 -6.89 -7.36
C LEU A 3 -1.83 -7.91 -6.56
N LEU A 4 -1.52 -9.06 -7.17
CA LEU A 4 -0.72 -10.10 -6.51
C LEU A 4 0.69 -9.60 -6.20
N VAL A 5 1.35 -8.96 -7.18
CA VAL A 5 2.69 -8.40 -7.01
C VAL A 5 2.71 -7.32 -5.94
N GLY A 6 1.75 -6.38 -5.96
CA GLY A 6 1.64 -5.34 -4.94
C GLY A 6 1.42 -5.92 -3.55
N THR A 7 0.50 -6.88 -3.40
CA THR A 7 0.27 -7.55 -2.10
C THR A 7 1.51 -8.24 -1.58
N ILE A 8 2.25 -8.97 -2.42
CA ILE A 8 3.52 -9.60 -2.02
C ILE A 8 4.54 -8.54 -1.59
N LEU A 9 4.65 -7.43 -2.30
CA LEU A 9 5.55 -6.33 -1.96
C LEU A 9 5.21 -5.73 -0.59
N PHE A 10 3.95 -5.42 -0.32
CA PHE A 10 3.53 -4.88 0.98
C PHE A 10 3.70 -5.90 2.12
N LEU A 11 3.51 -7.21 1.86
CA LEU A 11 3.83 -8.26 2.82
C LEU A 11 5.32 -8.32 3.16
N ILE A 12 6.20 -8.17 2.14
CA ILE A 12 7.65 -8.10 2.36
C ILE A 12 8.01 -6.89 3.22
N ILE A 13 7.42 -5.72 2.94
CA ILE A 13 7.64 -4.51 3.74
C ILE A 13 7.20 -4.71 5.20
N ALA A 14 6.01 -5.30 5.41
CA ALA A 14 5.52 -5.61 6.75
C ALA A 14 6.46 -6.57 7.49
N ALA A 15 6.89 -7.64 6.82
CA ALA A 15 7.81 -8.62 7.39
C ALA A 15 9.13 -7.95 7.78
N ILE A 16 9.76 -7.20 6.87
CA ILE A 16 11.00 -6.47 7.15
C ILE A 16 10.80 -5.58 8.38
N GLY A 17 9.79 -4.70 8.38
CA GLY A 17 9.57 -3.76 9.47
C GLY A 17 9.29 -4.42 10.83
N VAL A 18 8.59 -5.56 10.88
CA VAL A 18 8.32 -6.30 12.12
C VAL A 18 9.56 -7.03 12.63
N PHE A 19 10.32 -7.69 11.75
CA PHE A 19 11.51 -8.45 12.14
C PHE A 19 12.70 -7.58 12.49
N THR A 20 12.80 -6.39 11.88
CA THR A 20 13.88 -5.43 12.18
C THR A 20 13.51 -4.43 13.28
N ALA A 21 12.27 -4.46 13.80
CA ALA A 21 11.82 -3.65 14.94
C ALA A 21 12.76 -3.65 16.16
N PRO A 22 13.34 -4.79 16.59
CA PRO A 22 14.28 -4.81 17.72
C PRO A 22 15.60 -4.09 17.48
N LEU A 23 15.97 -3.82 16.21
CA LEU A 23 17.23 -3.16 15.87
C LEU A 23 17.19 -1.65 16.11
N TRP A 24 16.01 -1.04 16.02
CA TRP A 24 15.84 0.41 16.14
C TRP A 24 14.97 0.85 17.32
N ALA A 25 14.10 -0.01 17.84
CA ALA A 25 13.28 0.29 19.01
C ALA A 25 13.98 -0.18 20.29
N LYS A 26 14.49 0.77 21.11
CA LYS A 26 15.15 0.46 22.39
C LYS A 26 14.16 0.07 23.50
N SER A 27 12.94 0.59 23.45
CA SER A 27 11.82 0.24 24.32
C SER A 27 10.54 0.19 23.47
N GLN A 28 9.50 -0.51 23.96
CA GLN A 28 8.19 -0.60 23.27
C GLN A 28 8.23 -1.30 21.89
N ILE A 29 9.03 -2.38 21.75
CA ILE A 29 9.16 -3.15 20.50
C ILE A 29 7.80 -3.62 19.97
N ASP A 30 6.92 -4.10 20.85
CA ASP A 30 5.61 -4.62 20.44
C ASP A 30 4.67 -3.52 19.93
N LEU A 31 4.73 -2.33 20.52
CA LEU A 31 4.01 -1.17 20.00
C LEU A 31 4.49 -0.82 18.58
N VAL A 32 5.81 -0.81 18.36
CA VAL A 32 6.40 -0.53 17.03
C VAL A 32 5.97 -1.58 16.01
N ARG A 33 5.95 -2.87 16.38
CA ARG A 33 5.47 -3.94 15.49
C ARG A 33 4.01 -3.74 15.10
N VAL A 34 3.14 -3.39 16.04
CA VAL A 34 1.72 -3.11 15.76
C VAL A 34 1.58 -1.90 14.85
N LEU A 35 2.28 -0.81 15.13
CA LEU A 35 2.25 0.41 14.31
C LEU A 35 2.72 0.15 12.87
N VAL A 36 3.79 -0.64 12.69
CA VAL A 36 4.27 -1.06 11.37
C VAL A 36 3.20 -1.88 10.65
N MET A 37 2.60 -2.88 11.29
CA MET A 37 1.56 -3.70 10.65
C MET A 37 0.34 -2.87 10.24
N VAL A 38 -0.17 -2.02 11.13
CA VAL A 38 -1.33 -1.15 10.86
C VAL A 38 -1.00 -0.16 9.75
N GLY A 39 0.16 0.50 9.81
CA GLY A 39 0.59 1.45 8.80
C GLY A 39 0.71 0.82 7.41
N VAL A 40 1.36 -0.34 7.32
CA VAL A 40 1.50 -1.08 6.05
C VAL A 40 0.14 -1.51 5.51
N PHE A 41 -0.76 -1.99 6.38
CA PHE A 41 -2.12 -2.37 5.98
C PHE A 41 -2.92 -1.19 5.43
N CYS A 42 -2.87 -0.03 6.08
CA CYS A 42 -3.55 1.19 5.61
C CYS A 42 -3.02 1.63 4.23
N CYS A 43 -1.70 1.64 4.05
CA CYS A 43 -1.08 1.99 2.77
C CYS A 43 -1.44 1.00 1.65
N TRP A 44 -1.38 -0.30 1.94
CA TRP A 44 -1.78 -1.34 0.99
C TRP A 44 -3.26 -1.21 0.62
N MET A 45 -4.14 -0.98 1.59
CA MET A 45 -5.58 -0.84 1.36
C MET A 45 -5.88 0.36 0.46
N SER A 46 -5.29 1.52 0.75
CA SER A 46 -5.47 2.72 -0.08
C SER A 46 -5.04 2.47 -1.52
N TRP A 47 -3.84 1.89 -1.72
CA TRP A 47 -3.34 1.54 -3.04
C TRP A 47 -4.23 0.52 -3.76
N ALA A 48 -4.64 -0.55 -3.08
CA ALA A 48 -5.45 -1.62 -3.66
C ALA A 48 -6.81 -1.12 -4.13
N LEU A 49 -7.48 -0.27 -3.34
CA LEU A 49 -8.77 0.32 -3.71
C LEU A 49 -8.65 1.21 -4.95
N ILE A 50 -7.63 2.07 -5.02
CA ILE A 50 -7.39 2.93 -6.18
C ILE A 50 -7.11 2.08 -7.43
N TYR A 51 -6.27 1.06 -7.30
CA TYR A 51 -5.97 0.15 -8.41
C TYR A 51 -7.23 -0.57 -8.90
N MET A 52 -8.05 -1.10 -7.99
CA MET A 52 -9.28 -1.80 -8.33
C MET A 52 -10.31 -0.90 -9.03
N ALA A 53 -10.41 0.37 -8.60
CA ALA A 53 -11.28 1.35 -9.23
C ALA A 53 -10.94 1.61 -10.71
N GLN A 54 -9.71 1.33 -11.12
CA GLN A 54 -9.22 1.57 -12.49
C GLN A 54 -9.16 0.31 -13.37
N MET A 55 -9.40 -0.89 -12.83
CA MET A 55 -9.25 -2.14 -13.61
C MET A 55 -10.28 -2.29 -14.73
N ASN A 56 -11.52 -1.87 -14.50
CA ASN A 56 -12.60 -1.92 -15.49
C ASN A 56 -13.37 -0.59 -15.43
N PRO A 57 -12.81 0.50 -15.98
CA PRO A 57 -13.41 1.82 -15.88
C PRO A 57 -14.72 1.87 -16.68
N LEU A 58 -15.79 2.35 -16.05
CA LEU A 58 -17.07 2.59 -16.73
C LEU A 58 -17.07 3.90 -17.53
N LEU A 59 -16.23 4.85 -17.11
CA LEU A 59 -16.09 6.16 -17.72
C LEU A 59 -14.66 6.30 -18.26
N LEU A 60 -14.55 6.65 -19.54
CA LEU A 60 -13.27 7.00 -20.14
C LEU A 60 -13.06 8.51 -20.06
N PRO A 61 -11.81 8.97 -19.89
CA PRO A 61 -11.52 10.39 -19.92
C PRO A 61 -11.81 10.97 -21.31
N THR A 62 -12.67 11.98 -21.37
CA THR A 62 -12.95 12.75 -22.58
C THR A 62 -12.32 14.13 -22.46
N ARG A 63 -11.60 14.57 -23.50
CA ARG A 63 -11.07 15.93 -23.60
C ARG A 63 -11.69 16.65 -24.80
N SER A 64 -12.18 17.86 -24.60
CA SER A 64 -12.57 18.75 -25.71
C SER A 64 -11.30 19.47 -26.19
N ILE A 65 -10.79 19.11 -27.36
CA ILE A 65 -9.71 19.87 -28.01
C ILE A 65 -10.37 20.85 -28.98
N THR A 66 -11.08 21.85 -28.44
CA THR A 66 -11.32 23.06 -29.23
C THR A 66 -10.02 23.86 -29.13
N ALA A 67 -9.18 23.74 -30.15
CA ALA A 67 -8.11 24.71 -30.35
C ALA A 67 -8.79 26.05 -30.68
N GLU A 68 -8.52 27.08 -29.86
CA GLU A 68 -8.81 28.47 -30.22
C GLU A 68 -8.07 28.86 -31.50
#